data_AF-A0A6J6PPV1-F1
#
_entry.id   AF-A0A6J6PPV1-F1
#
_cell.length_a   1.000
_cell.length_b   1.000
_cell.length_c   1.000
_cell.angle_alpha   90.00
_cell.angle_beta   90.00
_cell.angle_gamma   90.00
#
_symmetry.space_group_name_H-M   'P 1'
#
loop_
_entity.id
_entity.type
_entity.pdbx_description
1 polymer ?
#
loop_
_entity_poly.entity_id
_entity_poly.type
_entity_poly.pdbx_seq_one_letter_code
_entity_poly.pdbx_strand_id
1 'polypeptide(L)'
;MSHERWHGLSDLGGEANRDFIARIREGCGLFLAERGIEPVDCELPVWRIDNPDLRICLVAHAGTNSAIISYLLGLQPTPWEWDRFVLGHASITRLEALALGDGYTFALTRLGDVEHLPAPDRTR
;
A
#
# COMPACT_ATOMS: atom_id res chain seq x y z
N MET A 1 23.64 9.13 4.45
CA MET A 1 22.78 9.01 5.66
C MET A 1 21.35 8.59 5.29
N SER A 2 20.47 9.46 4.76
CA SER A 2 19.10 9.06 4.41
C SER A 2 18.98 8.24 3.12
N HIS A 3 19.74 8.60 2.09
CA HIS A 3 19.72 7.89 0.80
C HIS A 3 20.25 6.46 0.92
N GLU A 4 21.25 6.22 1.78
CA GLU A 4 21.82 4.89 2.05
C GLU A 4 20.78 3.86 2.52
N ARG A 5 19.68 4.30 3.15
CA ARG A 5 18.61 3.40 3.61
C ARG A 5 17.97 2.62 2.47
N TRP A 6 18.10 3.06 1.22
CA TRP A 6 17.66 2.29 0.06
C TRP A 6 18.37 0.93 -0.08
N HIS A 7 19.60 0.81 0.42
CA HIS A 7 20.35 -0.44 0.40
C HIS A 7 19.88 -1.44 1.47
N GLY A 8 19.12 -1.00 2.47
CA GLY A 8 18.67 -1.85 3.56
C GLY A 8 19.84 -2.54 4.28
N LEU A 9 19.68 -3.82 4.61
CA LEU A 9 20.72 -4.67 5.18
C LEU A 9 21.21 -5.70 4.16
N SER A 10 21.35 -5.29 2.89
CA SER A 10 21.73 -6.17 1.78
C SER A 10 23.02 -6.95 2.03
N ASP A 11 24.00 -6.29 2.66
CA ASP A 11 25.30 -6.88 2.95
C ASP A 11 25.24 -7.98 4.03
N LEU A 12 24.12 -8.04 4.76
CA LEU A 12 23.82 -9.06 5.77
C LEU A 12 22.80 -10.10 5.24
N GLY A 13 22.51 -10.10 3.93
CA GLY A 13 21.57 -11.03 3.29
C GLY A 13 20.10 -10.61 3.34
N GLY A 14 19.80 -9.38 3.79
CA GLY A 14 18.46 -8.80 3.67
C GLY A 14 18.14 -8.37 2.24
N GLU A 15 16.87 -8.15 1.93
CA GLU A 15 16.48 -7.49 0.69
C GLU A 15 16.74 -5.97 0.81
N ALA A 16 17.22 -5.35 -0.26
CA ALA A 16 17.34 -3.90 -0.28
C ALA A 16 15.95 -3.26 -0.31
N ASN A 17 15.75 -2.15 0.41
CA ASN A 17 14.44 -1.49 0.50
C ASN A 17 13.90 -1.06 -0.88
N ARG A 18 14.79 -0.74 -1.83
CA ARG A 18 14.41 -0.44 -3.23
C ARG A 18 13.77 -1.64 -3.94
N ASP A 19 14.35 -2.82 -3.76
CA ASP A 19 13.95 -4.04 -4.46
C ASP A 19 12.66 -4.57 -3.83
N PHE A 20 12.58 -4.50 -2.50
CA PHE A 20 11.35 -4.79 -1.75
C PHE A 20 10.17 -3.97 -2.28
N ILE A 21 10.31 -2.63 -2.34
CA ILE A 21 9.22 -1.76 -2.80
C ILE A 21 8.89 -2.02 -4.27
N ALA A 22 9.89 -2.16 -5.14
CA ALA A 22 9.68 -2.43 -6.56
C ALA A 22 8.87 -3.73 -6.75
N ARG A 23 9.27 -4.80 -6.08
CA ARG A 23 8.62 -6.11 -6.15
C ARG A 23 7.18 -6.09 -5.62
N ILE A 24 6.92 -5.40 -4.51
CA ILE A 24 5.56 -5.26 -3.98
C ILE A 24 4.67 -4.45 -4.94
N ARG A 25 5.19 -3.35 -5.52
CA ARG A 25 4.43 -2.52 -6.47
C ARG A 25 4.09 -3.29 -7.74
N GLU A 26 5.06 -4.00 -8.31
CA GLU A 26 4.85 -4.82 -9.51
C GLU A 26 3.82 -5.93 -9.24
N GLY A 27 4.01 -6.70 -8.16
CA GLY A 27 3.07 -7.78 -7.80
C GLY A 27 1.66 -7.27 -7.51
N CYS A 28 1.53 -6.13 -6.82
CA CYS A 28 0.24 -5.50 -6.57
C CYS A 28 -0.41 -5.01 -7.87
N GLY A 29 0.35 -4.37 -8.76
CA GLY A 29 -0.14 -3.92 -10.06
C GLY A 29 -0.67 -5.08 -10.91
N LEU A 30 0.09 -6.18 -11.02
CA LEU A 30 -0.34 -7.38 -11.75
C LEU A 30 -1.61 -8.00 -11.14
N PHE A 31 -1.64 -8.15 -9.81
CA PHE A 31 -2.81 -8.68 -9.10
C PHE A 31 -4.08 -7.83 -9.32
N LEU A 32 -3.95 -6.51 -9.35
CA LEU A 32 -5.06 -5.59 -9.61
C LEU A 32 -5.49 -5.63 -11.08
N ALA A 33 -4.53 -5.67 -12.01
CA ALA A 33 -4.82 -5.73 -13.45
C ALA A 33 -5.62 -6.98 -13.84
N GLU A 34 -5.30 -8.15 -13.27
CA GLU A 34 -6.10 -9.38 -13.41
C GLU A 34 -7.57 -9.24 -13.01
N ARG A 35 -7.92 -8.17 -12.26
CA ARG A 35 -9.26 -7.88 -11.75
C ARG A 35 -9.88 -6.64 -12.38
N GLY A 36 -9.29 -6.13 -13.48
CA GLY A 36 -9.78 -4.95 -14.18
C GLY A 36 -9.52 -3.63 -13.45
N ILE A 37 -8.48 -3.58 -12.61
CA ILE A 37 -8.04 -2.38 -11.90
C ILE A 37 -6.65 -2.00 -12.40
N GLU A 38 -6.56 -0.94 -13.20
CA GLU A 38 -5.31 -0.53 -13.86
C GLU A 38 -5.06 0.98 -13.69
N PRO A 39 -3.81 1.43 -13.57
CA PRO A 39 -3.50 2.85 -13.63
C PRO A 39 -3.85 3.40 -15.02
N VAL A 40 -4.40 4.62 -15.06
CA VAL A 40 -4.53 5.38 -16.30
C VAL A 40 -3.16 5.90 -16.70
N ASP A 41 -2.86 5.90 -18.00
CA ASP A 41 -1.61 6.44 -18.55
C ASP A 41 -1.60 7.98 -18.51
N CYS A 42 -1.41 8.53 -17.31
CA CYS A 42 -1.25 9.96 -17.05
C CYS A 42 -0.34 10.21 -15.84
N GLU A 43 -0.02 11.47 -15.55
CA GLU A 43 0.88 11.84 -14.44
C GLU A 43 0.20 11.69 -13.06
N LEU A 44 -1.12 11.70 -13.01
CA LEU A 44 -1.90 11.69 -11.77
C LEU A 44 -2.25 10.25 -11.35
N PRO A 45 -2.43 9.97 -10.05
CA PRO A 45 -2.80 8.64 -9.57
C PRO A 45 -4.28 8.33 -9.80
N VAL A 46 -4.65 8.23 -11.07
CA VAL A 46 -5.97 7.90 -11.57
C VAL A 46 -5.98 6.46 -12.04
N TRP A 47 -7.08 5.76 -11.76
CA TRP A 47 -7.26 4.34 -12.02
C TRP A 47 -8.50 4.10 -12.86
N ARG A 48 -8.43 3.15 -13.79
CA ARG A 48 -9.59 2.52 -14.42
C ARG A 48 -10.00 1.32 -13.59
N ILE A 49 -11.29 1.21 -13.27
CA ILE A 49 -11.86 0.12 -12.48
C ILE A 49 -13.09 -0.40 -13.21
N ASP A 50 -13.02 -1.64 -13.72
CA ASP A 50 -14.11 -2.24 -14.49
C ASP A 50 -15.31 -2.64 -13.62
N ASN A 51 -15.05 -3.06 -12.37
CA ASN A 51 -16.07 -3.43 -11.39
C ASN A 51 -15.87 -2.67 -10.07
N PRO A 52 -16.50 -1.48 -9.89
CA PRO A 52 -16.33 -0.67 -8.69
C PRO A 52 -16.96 -1.28 -7.42
N ASP A 53 -17.82 -2.29 -7.55
CA ASP A 53 -18.41 -3.00 -6.40
C ASP A 53 -17.49 -4.09 -5.84
N LEU A 54 -16.38 -4.41 -6.53
CA LEU A 54 -15.41 -5.42 -6.08
C LEU A 54 -14.77 -5.01 -4.76
N ARG A 55 -14.77 -5.92 -3.78
CA ARG A 55 -14.13 -5.75 -2.48
C ARG A 55 -12.95 -6.71 -2.35
N ILE A 56 -11.78 -6.16 -2.08
CA ILE A 56 -10.53 -6.91 -1.93
C ILE A 56 -10.05 -6.78 -0.47
N CYS A 57 -9.68 -7.91 0.14
CA CYS A 57 -9.02 -7.94 1.44
C CYS A 57 -7.61 -8.52 1.26
N LEU A 58 -6.60 -7.76 1.69
CA LEU A 58 -5.20 -8.17 1.67
C LEU A 58 -4.74 -8.37 3.11
N VAL A 59 -4.19 -9.54 3.41
CA VAL A 59 -3.63 -9.87 4.72
C VAL A 59 -2.13 -10.05 4.56
N ALA A 60 -1.37 -9.11 5.08
CA ALA A 60 0.09 -9.10 5.00
C ALA A 60 0.70 -8.37 6.20
N HIS A 61 2.02 -8.19 6.18
CA HIS A 61 2.77 -7.51 7.23
C HIS A 61 2.81 -5.99 7.00
N ALA A 62 3.15 -5.23 8.06
CA ALA A 62 3.21 -3.76 8.03
C ALA A 62 3.99 -3.22 6.83
N GLY A 63 5.19 -3.77 6.54
CA GLY A 63 5.99 -3.36 5.39
C GLY A 63 5.28 -3.50 4.04
N THR A 64 4.67 -4.65 3.78
CA THR A 64 3.94 -4.91 2.53
C THR A 64 2.70 -4.03 2.43
N ASN A 65 1.92 -3.94 3.51
CA ASN A 65 0.72 -3.10 3.55
C ASN A 65 1.06 -1.64 3.28
N SER A 66 2.10 -1.09 3.90
CA SER A 66 2.54 0.29 3.68
C SER A 66 2.98 0.56 2.25
N ALA A 67 3.72 -0.38 1.62
CA ALA A 67 4.09 -0.25 0.22
C ALA A 67 2.87 -0.26 -0.72
N ILE A 68 1.87 -1.11 -0.44
CA ILE A 68 0.61 -1.14 -1.21
C ILE A 68 -0.21 0.13 -1.01
N ILE A 69 -0.35 0.61 0.23
CA ILE A 69 -1.05 1.87 0.54
C ILE A 69 -0.41 3.03 -0.24
N SER A 70 0.92 3.17 -0.16
CA SER A 70 1.64 4.20 -0.91
C SER A 70 1.45 4.09 -2.41
N TYR A 71 1.48 2.87 -2.96
CA TYR A 71 1.27 2.66 -4.39
C TYR A 71 -0.12 3.09 -4.86
N LEU A 72 -1.17 2.68 -4.15
CA LEU A 72 -2.56 3.02 -4.49
C LEU A 72 -2.84 4.52 -4.35
N LEU A 73 -2.26 5.17 -3.34
CA LEU A 73 -2.36 6.61 -3.11
C LEU A 73 -1.47 7.45 -4.04
N GLY A 74 -0.66 6.83 -4.90
CA GLY A 74 0.26 7.55 -5.79
C GLY A 74 1.42 8.26 -5.09
N LEU A 75 1.79 7.81 -3.89
CA LEU A 75 2.87 8.42 -3.11
C LEU A 75 4.23 8.03 -3.70
N GLN A 76 5.16 8.98 -3.67
CA GLN A 76 6.54 8.70 -4.01
C GLN A 76 7.15 7.71 -2.99
N PRO A 77 7.81 6.64 -3.47
CA PRO A 77 8.48 5.68 -2.61
C PRO A 77 9.54 6.30 -1.71
N THR A 78 9.60 5.86 -0.46
CA THR A 78 10.72 6.13 0.47
C THR A 78 11.27 4.83 1.05
N PRO A 79 12.52 4.78 1.51
CA PRO A 79 13.07 3.56 2.09
C PRO A 79 12.56 3.27 3.52
N TRP A 80 11.51 3.96 3.97
CA TRP A 80 10.90 3.82 5.30
C TRP A 80 9.37 3.85 5.20
N GLU A 81 8.79 3.20 4.18
CA GLU A 81 7.32 3.19 3.97
C GLU A 81 6.55 2.75 5.22
N TRP A 82 7.03 1.72 5.94
CA TRP A 82 6.36 1.27 7.16
C TRP A 82 6.41 2.29 8.31
N ASP A 83 7.39 3.20 8.32
CA ASP A 83 7.46 4.25 9.33
C ASP A 83 6.47 5.40 9.02
N ARG A 84 5.93 5.46 7.79
CA ARG A 84 4.95 6.49 7.37
C ARG A 84 3.53 6.15 7.78
N PHE A 85 3.23 4.88 8.01
CA PHE A 85 1.89 4.38 8.35
C PHE A 85 1.96 3.55 9.63
N VAL A 86 1.29 4.02 10.68
CA VAL A 86 1.24 3.30 11.96
C VAL A 86 0.24 2.15 11.85
N LEU A 87 0.76 0.93 11.73
CA LEU A 87 -0.02 -0.30 11.57
C LEU A 87 0.27 -1.25 12.73
N GLY A 88 -0.63 -1.29 13.72
CA GLY A 88 -0.56 -2.23 14.82
C GLY A 88 -0.85 -3.68 14.39
N HIS A 89 -0.56 -4.64 15.28
CA HIS A 89 -0.92 -6.04 15.07
C HIS A 89 -2.43 -6.21 14.86
N ALA A 90 -2.80 -6.99 13.86
CA ALA A 90 -4.18 -7.24 13.44
C ALA A 90 -4.99 -5.95 13.13
N SER A 91 -4.32 -4.82 12.92
CA SER A 91 -4.99 -3.59 12.52
C SER A 91 -5.55 -3.69 11.09
N ILE A 92 -6.64 -2.97 10.84
CA ILE A 92 -7.33 -2.95 9.55
C ILE A 92 -7.19 -1.57 8.92
N THR A 93 -6.61 -1.52 7.73
CA THR A 93 -6.55 -0.30 6.91
C THR A 93 -7.54 -0.42 5.75
N ARG A 94 -8.27 0.66 5.48
CA ARG A 94 -9.26 0.73 4.41
C ARG A 94 -8.89 1.82 3.41
N LEU A 95 -8.78 1.43 2.14
CA LEU A 95 -8.81 2.34 1.01
C LEU A 95 -10.13 2.17 0.27
N GLU A 96 -10.66 3.27 -0.26
CA GLU A 96 -11.87 3.31 -1.08
C GLU A 96 -11.57 3.96 -2.42
N ALA A 97 -12.08 3.39 -3.51
CA ALA A 97 -12.02 4.02 -4.82
C ALA A 97 -13.14 5.05 -4.93
N LEU A 98 -12.78 6.32 -5.06
CA LEU A 98 -13.70 7.42 -5.27
C LEU A 98 -13.77 7.75 -6.75
N ALA A 99 -14.97 7.81 -7.30
CA ALA A 99 -15.18 8.18 -8.70
C ALA A 99 -14.73 9.62 -8.96
N LEU A 100 -13.93 9.77 -10.01
CA LEU A 100 -13.62 11.02 -10.68
C LEU A 100 -14.45 11.12 -11.96
N GLY A 101 -14.40 12.26 -12.65
CA GLY A 101 -15.10 12.41 -13.93
C GLY A 101 -14.57 11.48 -15.04
N ASP A 102 -13.32 11.04 -14.93
CA ASP A 102 -12.55 10.32 -15.94
C ASP A 102 -11.86 9.04 -15.40
N GLY A 103 -12.22 8.58 -14.20
CA GLY A 103 -11.64 7.39 -13.58
C GLY A 103 -11.93 7.31 -12.10
N TYR A 104 -10.99 6.75 -11.33
CA TYR A 104 -11.08 6.64 -9.88
C TYR A 104 -9.77 7.09 -9.22
N THR A 105 -9.86 7.60 -8.00
CA THR A 105 -8.70 7.75 -7.12
C THR A 105 -8.90 6.92 -5.85
N PHE A 106 -7.84 6.35 -5.29
CA PHE A 106 -7.93 5.69 -4.00
C PHE A 106 -7.77 6.70 -2.87
N ALA A 107 -8.67 6.63 -1.88
CA ALA A 107 -8.64 7.43 -0.68
C ALA A 107 -8.44 6.53 0.55
N LEU A 108 -7.53 6.91 1.44
CA LEU A 108 -7.34 6.26 2.74
C LEU A 108 -8.41 6.73 3.71
N THR A 109 -9.46 5.93 3.93
CA THR A 109 -10.60 6.31 4.78
C THR A 109 -10.45 5.84 6.22
N ARG A 110 -9.60 4.83 6.46
CA ARG A 110 -9.27 4.36 7.81
C ARG A 110 -7.86 3.78 7.83
N LEU A 111 -7.04 4.20 8.79
CA LEU A 111 -5.66 3.74 8.95
C LEU A 111 -5.50 2.98 10.26
N GLY A 112 -4.98 1.75 10.19
CA GLY A 112 -4.54 1.02 11.39
C GLY A 112 -5.64 0.76 12.42
N ASP A 113 -6.87 0.49 11.98
CA ASP A 113 -8.02 0.33 12.87
C ASP A 113 -7.95 -0.92 13.73
N VAL A 114 -8.14 -0.73 15.03
CA VAL A 114 -8.13 -1.78 16.05
C VAL A 114 -9.38 -1.75 16.92
N GLU A 115 -10.45 -1.05 16.49
CA GLU A 115 -11.70 -0.93 17.25
C GLU A 115 -12.34 -2.28 17.57
N HIS A 116 -12.13 -3.28 16.71
CA HIS A 116 -12.59 -4.66 16.90
C HIS A 116 -11.81 -5.45 17.97
N LEU A 117 -10.63 -4.98 18.37
CA LEU A 117 -9.80 -5.63 19.39
C LEU A 117 -10.10 -5.07 20.79
N PRO A 118 -10.04 -5.88 21.85
CA PRO A 118 -10.09 -5.38 23.21
C PRO A 118 -8.85 -4.52 23.48
N ALA A 119 -8.99 -3.48 24.32
CA ALA A 119 -7.93 -2.53 24.63
C ALA A 119 -6.54 -3.15 24.98
N PRO A 120 -6.43 -4.22 25.79
CA PRO A 120 -5.13 -4.82 26.11
C PRO A 120 -4.39 -5.46 24.92
N ASP A 121 -5.10 -5.83 23.86
CA ASP A 121 -4.51 -6.48 22.68
C ASP A 121 -4.09 -5.48 21.60
N ARG A 122 -4.38 -4.18 21.80
CA ARG A 122 -4.05 -3.11 20.85
C ARG A 122 -2.58 -2.73 20.98
N THR A 123 -1.84 -2.88 19.89
CA THR A 123 -0.42 -2.54 19.79
C THR A 123 -0.20 -1.33 18.88
N ARG A 124 0.97 -0.70 18.97
CA ARG A 124 1.40 0.43 18.12
C ARG A 124 2.47 -0.02 17.13
#